data_AF-A0A496P8H8-F1
#
_entry.id   AF-A0A496P8H8-F1
#
_cell.length_a   1.000
_cell.length_b   1.000
_cell.length_c   1.000
_cell.angle_alpha   90.00
_cell.angle_beta   90.00
_cell.angle_gamma   90.00
#
_symmetry.space_group_name_H-M   'P 1'
#
loop_
_entity.id
_entity.type
_entity.pdbx_description
1 polymer ?
#
loop_
_entity_poly.entity_id
_entity_poly.type
_entity_poly.pdbx_seq_one_letter_code
_entity_poly.pdbx_strand_id
1 'polypeptide(L)'
;MIIKSIQIKDNDISIAYQKPSATGLTDIFTLKSKDDPRPELLRAFSNLQNIVKRNFEFFDEFNIPFVVSAFKFKYGEIEGLVNQVCVEGVVSDMNTPNEFKFKTGWLNVEYADSTFAISVQDLIDECVRFIMGRRAQ
;
A
#
# COMPACT_ATOMS: atom_id res chain seq x y z
N MET A 1 -4.72 -7.80 14.21
CA MET A 1 -3.61 -7.93 13.24
C MET A 1 -3.41 -6.54 12.65
N ILE A 2 -2.17 -6.09 12.52
CA ILE A 2 -1.86 -4.72 12.06
C ILE A 2 -1.03 -4.83 10.78
N ILE A 3 -1.55 -4.36 9.65
CA ILE A 3 -0.82 -4.38 8.37
C ILE A 3 0.18 -3.23 8.36
N LYS A 4 1.46 -3.53 8.19
CA LYS A 4 2.55 -2.54 8.17
C LYS A 4 2.89 -2.05 6.78
N SER A 5 2.83 -2.93 5.79
CA SER A 5 3.06 -2.55 4.41
C SER A 5 2.50 -3.58 3.46
N ILE A 6 2.19 -3.12 2.25
CA ILE A 6 1.95 -3.96 1.08
C ILE A 6 2.81 -3.47 -0.07
N GLN A 7 3.43 -4.42 -0.76
CA GLN A 7 4.10 -4.20 -2.04
C GLN A 7 3.49 -5.15 -3.07
N ILE A 8 3.19 -4.61 -4.25
CA ILE A 8 2.81 -5.38 -5.44
C ILE A 8 3.72 -4.95 -6.58
N LYS A 9 4.49 -5.89 -7.11
CA LYS A 9 5.37 -5.67 -8.25
C LYS A 9 5.42 -6.93 -9.10
N ASP A 10 5.17 -6.84 -10.41
CA ASP A 10 5.27 -7.96 -11.34
C ASP A 10 4.51 -9.22 -10.86
N ASN A 11 3.30 -9.03 -10.32
CA ASN A 11 2.45 -10.04 -9.65
C ASN A 11 3.05 -10.66 -8.36
N ASP A 12 4.26 -10.32 -7.96
CA ASP A 12 4.78 -10.64 -6.63
C ASP A 12 4.12 -9.73 -5.59
N ILE A 13 3.55 -10.36 -4.56
CA ILE A 13 2.93 -9.68 -3.42
C ILE A 13 3.82 -9.87 -2.20
N SER A 14 4.06 -8.80 -1.46
CA SER A 14 4.71 -8.86 -0.16
C SER A 14 3.93 -8.02 0.85
N ILE A 15 3.36 -8.66 1.86
CA ILE A 15 2.60 -8.00 2.94
C ILE A 15 3.34 -8.21 4.26
N ALA A 16 3.78 -7.12 4.89
CA ALA A 16 4.31 -7.15 6.25
C ALA A 16 3.19 -6.84 7.24
N TYR A 17 3.07 -7.63 8.30
CA TYR A 17 2.02 -7.45 9.30
C TYR A 17 2.49 -7.86 10.69
N GLN A 18 1.80 -7.33 11.70
CA GLN A 18 2.02 -7.61 13.10
C GLN A 18 0.86 -8.41 13.68
N LYS A 19 1.20 -9.37 14.54
CA LYS A 19 0.24 -10.15 15.31
C LYS A 19 0.66 -10.20 16.78
N PRO A 20 -0.28 -10.09 17.74
CA PRO A 20 0.00 -10.37 19.13
C PRO A 20 0.45 -11.83 19.27
N SER A 21 1.56 -12.04 19.97
CA SER A 21 2.04 -13.36 20.35
C SER A 21 1.31 -13.85 21.59
N ALA A 22 1.36 -15.17 21.84
CA ALA A 22 0.81 -15.77 23.06
C ALA A 22 1.52 -15.29 24.34
N THR A 23 2.70 -14.66 24.23
CA THR A 23 3.49 -14.14 25.35
C THR A 23 3.25 -12.66 25.64
N GLY A 24 2.31 -12.01 24.94
CA GLY A 24 2.04 -10.57 25.08
C GLY A 24 3.04 -9.67 24.33
N LEU A 25 3.96 -10.26 23.55
CA LEU A 25 4.85 -9.53 22.65
C LEU A 25 4.20 -9.36 21.27
N THR A 26 4.78 -8.50 20.42
CA THR A 26 4.31 -8.32 19.05
C THR A 26 5.30 -8.94 18.08
N ASP A 27 4.87 -9.94 17.31
CA ASP A 27 5.67 -10.54 16.25
C ASP A 27 5.39 -9.85 14.92
N ILE A 28 6.44 -9.61 14.14
CA ILE A 28 6.35 -9.09 12.77
C ILE A 28 6.56 -10.24 11.79
N PHE A 29 5.60 -10.42 10.90
CA PHE A 29 5.63 -11.42 9.85
C PHE A 29 5.68 -10.73 8.48
N THR A 30 6.18 -11.46 7.49
CA THR A 30 6.07 -11.08 6.08
C THR A 30 5.51 -12.25 5.29
N LEU A 31 4.36 -12.06 4.66
CA LEU A 31 3.81 -12.98 3.69
C LEU A 31 4.28 -12.57 2.30
N LYS A 32 4.88 -13.51 1.57
CA LYS A 32 5.24 -13.35 0.16
C LYS A 32 4.45 -14.36 -0.66
N SER A 33 3.87 -13.92 -1.77
CA SER A 33 3.21 -14.82 -2.73
C SER A 33 3.58 -14.43 -4.15
N LYS A 34 3.65 -15.46 -5.01
CA LYS A 34 3.77 -15.34 -6.48
C LYS A 34 2.48 -15.72 -7.19
N ASP A 35 1.46 -16.14 -6.44
CA ASP A 35 0.14 -16.43 -6.99
C ASP A 35 -0.52 -15.10 -7.41
N ASP A 36 -1.33 -15.15 -8.46
CA ASP A 36 -2.03 -13.96 -8.91
C ASP A 36 -2.84 -13.34 -7.75
N PRO A 37 -2.56 -12.07 -7.39
CA PRO A 37 -3.31 -11.40 -6.34
C PRO A 37 -4.79 -11.40 -6.68
N ARG A 38 -5.62 -11.59 -5.66
CA ARG A 38 -7.08 -11.55 -5.82
C ARG A 38 -7.48 -10.23 -6.48
N PRO A 39 -8.44 -10.23 -7.42
CA PRO A 39 -8.88 -9.01 -8.10
C PRO A 39 -9.28 -7.90 -7.14
N GLU A 40 -9.84 -8.23 -5.98
CA GLU A 40 -10.25 -7.27 -4.96
C GLU A 40 -9.04 -6.56 -4.33
N LEU A 41 -7.98 -7.29 -4.01
CA LEU A 41 -6.73 -6.72 -3.48
C LEU A 41 -6.05 -5.84 -4.52
N LEU A 42 -5.97 -6.30 -5.78
CA LEU A 42 -5.45 -5.50 -6.89
C LEU A 42 -6.25 -4.22 -7.08
N ARG A 43 -7.58 -4.30 -7.02
CA ARG A 43 -8.46 -3.14 -7.16
C ARG A 43 -8.28 -2.16 -6.03
N ALA A 44 -8.24 -2.61 -4.77
CA ALA A 44 -8.01 -1.74 -3.62
C ALA A 44 -6.64 -1.06 -3.70
N PHE A 45 -5.60 -1.80 -4.10
CA PHE A 45 -4.26 -1.25 -4.30
C PHE A 45 -4.27 -0.21 -5.42
N SER A 46 -4.85 -0.53 -6.58
CA SER A 46 -4.93 0.37 -7.73
C SER A 46 -5.73 1.63 -7.45
N ASN A 47 -6.81 1.54 -6.67
CA ASN A 47 -7.59 2.70 -6.25
C ASN A 47 -6.74 3.68 -5.43
N LEU A 48 -6.00 3.16 -4.44
CA LEU A 48 -5.12 4.01 -3.64
C LEU A 48 -3.97 4.60 -4.48
N GLN A 49 -3.40 3.81 -5.39
CA GLN A 49 -2.41 4.31 -6.34
C GLN A 49 -2.95 5.48 -7.17
N ASN A 50 -4.18 5.38 -7.68
CA ASN A 50 -4.79 6.43 -8.50
C ASN A 50 -5.02 7.72 -7.71
N ILE A 51 -5.45 7.61 -6.45
CA ILE A 51 -5.60 8.79 -5.57
C ILE A 51 -4.24 9.46 -5.35
N VAL A 52 -3.21 8.67 -5.05
CA VAL A 52 -1.86 9.21 -4.85
C VAL A 52 -1.31 9.82 -6.14
N LYS A 53 -1.53 9.18 -7.29
CA LYS A 53 -1.09 9.68 -8.60
C LYS A 53 -1.63 11.07 -8.91
N ARG A 54 -2.86 11.40 -8.50
CA ARG A 54 -3.42 12.76 -8.64
C ARG A 54 -2.56 13.83 -7.95
N ASN A 55 -1.93 13.48 -6.82
CA ASN A 55 -1.01 14.39 -6.13
C ASN A 55 0.35 14.54 -6.85
N PHE A 56 0.60 13.72 -7.86
CA PHE A 56 1.80 13.74 -8.69
C PHE A 56 1.47 13.99 -10.17
N GLU A 57 0.35 14.67 -10.47
CA GLU A 57 -0.12 14.97 -11.85
C GLU A 57 0.95 15.62 -12.73
N PHE A 58 1.91 16.34 -12.15
CA PHE A 58 3.04 16.89 -12.90
C PHE A 58 3.84 15.81 -13.65
N PHE A 59 3.99 14.58 -13.11
CA PHE A 59 4.67 13.51 -13.84
C PHE A 59 3.91 13.14 -15.12
N ASP A 60 2.58 13.14 -15.08
CA ASP A 60 1.75 12.90 -16.26
C ASP A 60 1.88 14.05 -17.27
N GLU A 61 1.92 15.31 -16.81
CA GLU A 61 2.14 16.49 -17.68
C GLU A 61 3.43 16.41 -18.49
N PHE A 62 4.51 15.90 -17.89
CA PHE A 62 5.80 15.72 -18.55
C PHE A 62 5.96 14.37 -19.26
N ASN A 63 4.90 13.55 -19.32
CA ASN A 63 4.94 12.17 -19.83
C ASN A 63 6.08 11.33 -19.20
N ILE A 64 6.27 11.49 -17.88
CA ILE A 64 7.27 10.75 -17.12
C ILE A 64 6.60 9.49 -16.54
N PRO A 65 6.99 8.27 -16.98
CA PRO A 65 6.44 7.04 -16.44
C PRO A 65 6.61 6.95 -14.92
N PHE A 66 5.49 6.76 -14.24
CA PHE A 66 5.42 6.68 -12.79
C PHE A 66 4.58 5.49 -12.32
N VAL A 67 5.21 4.63 -11.51
CA VAL A 67 4.58 3.42 -10.96
C VAL A 67 4.79 3.37 -9.46
N VAL A 68 3.71 3.49 -8.70
CA VAL A 68 3.70 3.16 -7.27
C VAL A 68 3.80 1.64 -7.13
N SER A 69 4.64 1.13 -6.25
CA SER A 69 4.76 -0.32 -6.03
C SER A 69 4.58 -0.74 -4.58
N ALA A 70 4.63 0.18 -3.61
CA ALA A 70 4.36 -0.16 -2.23
C ALA A 70 3.74 0.99 -1.42
N PHE A 71 2.98 0.58 -0.39
CA PHE A 71 2.45 1.42 0.66
C PHE A 71 2.91 0.93 2.02
N LYS A 72 3.31 1.88 2.89
CA LYS A 72 3.66 1.63 4.30
C LYS A 72 2.71 2.40 5.18
N PHE A 73 2.23 1.76 6.23
CA PHE A 73 1.20 2.29 7.12
C PHE A 73 1.78 2.53 8.51
N LYS A 74 1.55 3.74 9.01
CA LYS A 74 1.84 4.12 10.38
C LYS A 74 0.50 4.35 11.09
N TYR A 75 0.37 3.78 12.27
CA TYR A 75 -0.85 3.84 13.07
C TYR A 75 -0.70 4.94 14.11
N GLY A 76 -1.81 5.61 14.38
CA GLY A 76 -1.88 6.65 15.41
C GLY A 76 -2.06 6.09 16.82
N GLU A 77 -2.43 6.98 17.73
CA GLU A 77 -2.77 6.63 19.11
C GLU A 77 -4.10 5.87 19.21
N ILE A 78 -5.00 6.10 18.26
CA ILE A 78 -6.27 5.37 18.16
C ILE A 78 -5.98 3.99 17.58
N GLU A 79 -6.29 2.95 18.35
CA GLU A 79 -6.04 1.57 17.97
C GLU A 79 -6.73 1.24 16.63
N GLY A 80 -5.96 0.59 15.73
CA GLY A 80 -6.45 0.18 14.42
C GLY A 80 -6.52 1.29 13.38
N LEU A 81 -6.32 2.56 13.75
CA LEU A 81 -6.43 3.70 12.84
C LEU A 81 -5.06 4.11 12.26
N VAL A 82 -4.97 4.18 10.94
CA VAL A 82 -3.76 4.64 10.24
C VAL A 82 -3.72 6.17 10.24
N ASN A 83 -2.66 6.75 10.80
CA ASN A 83 -2.49 8.19 10.80
C ASN A 83 -1.67 8.69 9.60
N GLN A 84 -0.76 7.87 9.09
CA GLN A 84 0.15 8.27 8.03
C GLN A 84 0.47 7.12 7.06
N VAL A 85 0.66 7.49 5.79
CA VAL A 85 1.05 6.57 4.73
C VAL A 85 2.35 7.05 4.08
N CYS A 86 3.25 6.12 3.78
CA CYS A 86 4.43 6.37 2.96
C CYS A 86 4.32 5.55 1.68
N VAL A 87 4.64 6.18 0.55
CA VAL A 87 4.49 5.60 -0.79
C VAL A 87 5.88 5.37 -1.37
N GLU A 88 6.08 4.20 -1.97
CA GLU A 88 7.31 3.84 -2.68
C GLU A 88 6.98 3.40 -4.11
N GLY A 89 7.89 3.66 -5.03
CA GLY A 89 7.68 3.35 -6.43
C GLY A 89 8.90 3.61 -7.28
N VAL A 90 8.67 3.62 -8.59
CA VAL A 90 9.68 3.85 -9.63
C VAL A 90 9.19 4.96 -10.54
N VAL A 91 10.12 5.87 -10.85
CA VAL A 91 10.03 6.83 -11.94
C VAL A 91 10.99 6.36 -13.02
N SER A 92 10.52 6.23 -14.26
CA SER A 92 11.37 5.83 -15.38
C SER A 92 11.50 6.96 -16.39
N ASP A 93 12.57 6.96 -17.17
CA ASP A 93 12.73 7.82 -18.34
C ASP A 93 12.29 7.04 -19.59
N MET A 94 11.49 7.65 -20.47
CA MET A 94 11.08 6.97 -21.71
C MET A 94 12.21 6.88 -22.74
N ASN A 95 13.24 7.72 -22.62
CA ASN A 95 14.33 7.81 -23.59
C ASN A 95 15.55 6.99 -23.19
N THR A 96 15.62 6.52 -21.95
CA THR A 96 16.74 5.76 -21.41
C THR A 96 16.25 4.59 -20.57
N PRO A 97 17.01 3.49 -20.43
CA PRO A 97 16.62 2.37 -19.56
C PRO A 97 16.76 2.71 -18.05
N ASN A 98 16.85 3.99 -17.69
CA ASN A 98 17.10 4.41 -16.33
C ASN A 98 15.80 4.39 -15.52
N GLU A 99 15.86 3.76 -14.36
CA GLU A 99 14.79 3.71 -13.37
C GLU A 99 15.26 4.30 -12.05
N PHE A 100 14.50 5.25 -11.52
CA PHE A 100 14.75 5.89 -10.23
C PHE A 100 13.71 5.43 -9.22
N LYS A 101 14.19 4.81 -8.14
CA LYS A 101 13.32 4.47 -7.01
C LYS A 101 13.04 5.73 -6.21
N PHE A 102 11.78 5.96 -5.87
CA PHE A 102 11.39 7.04 -4.98
C PHE A 102 10.70 6.50 -3.72
N LYS A 103 10.71 7.35 -2.70
CA LYS A 103 9.98 7.16 -1.45
C LYS A 103 9.51 8.51 -0.96
N THR A 104 8.23 8.65 -0.66
CA THR A 104 7.68 9.87 -0.07
C THR A 104 8.02 9.97 1.41
N GLY A 105 7.87 11.17 1.98
CA GLY A 105 7.70 11.31 3.42
C GLY A 105 6.43 10.60 3.92
N TRP A 106 6.17 10.70 5.23
CA TRP A 106 4.91 10.26 5.81
C TRP A 106 3.82 11.29 5.49
N LEU A 107 2.88 10.90 4.64
CA LEU A 107 1.70 11.68 4.26
C LEU A 107 0.62 11.46 5.32
N ASN A 108 0.03 12.54 5.83
CA ASN A 108 -1.06 12.41 6.80
C ASN A 108 -2.31 11.84 6.11
N VAL A 109 -2.97 10.90 6.77
CA VAL A 109 -4.29 10.43 6.38
C VAL A 109 -5.30 11.38 7.01
N GLU A 110 -5.74 12.37 6.23
CA GLU A 110 -6.79 13.27 6.67
C GLU A 110 -8.15 12.61 6.48
N TYR A 111 -8.79 12.23 7.60
CA TYR A 111 -10.13 11.66 7.58
C TYR A 111 -11.24 12.66 7.18
N ALA A 112 -10.88 13.93 7.02
CA ALA A 112 -11.76 14.97 6.48
C ALA A 112 -11.96 14.82 4.96
N ASP A 113 -10.92 14.42 4.21
CA ASP A 113 -11.09 13.88 2.85
C ASP A 113 -11.31 12.38 2.96
N SER A 114 -12.58 12.01 3.12
CA SER A 114 -13.00 10.63 3.31
C SER A 114 -12.48 9.68 2.22
N THR A 115 -12.19 10.16 1.01
CA THR A 115 -11.79 9.30 -0.12
C THR A 115 -10.45 8.62 0.11
N PHE A 116 -9.43 9.40 0.53
CA PHE A 116 -8.10 8.85 0.77
C PHE A 116 -8.09 7.92 1.97
N ALA A 117 -8.71 8.34 3.08
CA ALA A 117 -8.81 7.54 4.29
C ALA A 117 -9.57 6.22 4.08
N ILE A 118 -10.70 6.25 3.35
CA ILE A 118 -11.47 5.05 2.99
C ILE A 118 -10.60 4.12 2.13
N SER A 119 -9.93 4.64 1.09
CA SER A 119 -9.10 3.80 0.22
C SER A 119 -7.90 3.18 0.94
N VAL A 120 -7.32 3.86 1.93
CA VAL A 120 -6.28 3.29 2.80
C VAL A 120 -6.84 2.14 3.63
N GLN A 121 -8.02 2.31 4.23
CA GLN A 121 -8.65 1.29 5.05
C GLN A 121 -9.09 0.07 4.22
N ASP A 122 -9.69 0.30 3.04
CA ASP A 122 -10.11 -0.76 2.12
C ASP A 122 -8.92 -1.65 1.73
N LEU A 123 -7.76 -1.05 1.44
CA LEU A 123 -6.54 -1.79 1.12
C LEU A 123 -6.06 -2.63 2.31
N ILE A 124 -6.11 -2.09 3.53
CA ILE A 124 -5.73 -2.81 4.74
C ILE A 124 -6.66 -4.00 4.99
N ASP A 125 -7.96 -3.81 4.83
CA ASP A 125 -8.96 -4.86 5.01
C ASP A 125 -8.76 -5.98 3.98
N GLU A 126 -8.50 -5.64 2.71
CA GLU A 126 -8.16 -6.63 1.68
C GLU A 126 -6.84 -7.35 1.97
N CYS A 127 -5.82 -6.68 2.53
CA CYS A 127 -4.59 -7.35 2.98
C CYS A 127 -4.90 -8.38 4.09
N VAL A 128 -5.76 -8.03 5.05
CA VAL A 128 -6.17 -8.95 6.13
C VAL A 128 -6.95 -10.14 5.56
N ARG A 129 -7.90 -9.90 4.66
CA ARG A 129 -8.65 -10.95 3.96
C ARG A 129 -7.71 -11.85 3.16
N PHE A 130 -6.70 -11.25 2.51
CA PHE A 130 -5.65 -11.95 1.77
C PHE A 130 -4.91 -12.94 2.66
N ILE A 131 -4.37 -12.47 3.79
CA ILE A 131 -3.62 -13.28 4.76
C ILE A 131 -4.51 -14.36 5.39
N MET A 132 -5.76 -14.06 5.72
CA MET A 132 -6.68 -15.01 6.36
C MET A 132 -7.28 -16.06 5.41
N GLY A 133 -7.06 -15.95 4.09
CA GLY A 133 -7.67 -16.84 3.11
C GLY A 133 -9.20 -16.69 2.98
N ARG A 134 -9.81 -15.65 3.57
CA ARG A 134 -11.27 -15.44 3.55
C ARG A 134 -11.69 -14.71 2.28
N ARG A 135 -12.67 -15.25 1.55
CA ARG A 135 -13.36 -14.58 0.43
C ARG A 135 -14.25 -13.48 0.99
N ALA A 136 -14.30 -12.29 0.37
CA ALA A 136 -15.44 -11.40 0.57
C ALA A 136 -16.66 -12.17 0.04
N GLN A 137 -17.61 -12.47 0.93
CA GLN A 137 -18.87 -13.13 0.58
C GLN A 137 -19.84 -12.10 0.01
#